data_AF-A0A7F5RJU8-F1
#
_entry.id   AF-A0A7F5RJU8-F1
#
_cell.length_a   1.000
_cell.length_b   1.000
_cell.length_c   1.000
_cell.angle_alpha   90.00
_cell.angle_beta   90.00
_cell.angle_gamma   90.00
#
_symmetry.space_group_name_H-M   'P 1'
#
loop_
_entity.id
_entity.type
_entity.pdbx_description
1 polymer ?
#
loop_
_entity_poly.entity_id
_entity_poly.type
_entity_poly.pdbx_seq_one_letter_code
_entity_poly.pdbx_strand_id
1 'polypeptide(L)'
;MFISSTAYLPSSYAMYTFAAACAAWWQQKYPLAIFFTALGSLLGWPFAALLGVPIAFDMLYCQKMYKDFIQWSVISAVTVLGPMVAIDSKYFGKLTIAPWNIVKYNVLGGAGPELYGKEPFSFYIVNGFLNFNFVWVLALLSPVVLALSHILVPARNRATLMLPHTLSLAPMFLWLVVFLFQSHKEERFLFPIYPMICLAGAISVDVVQKLIFRLLCLLSTKRIGFIKISPSSHYLDSTAFVMFAAVTICSLIGISRIFSLYKNYHAPLDLTMELNRFPLEGKFPNESQVNVCLGKDWYRFPGSFFLPNTNWNVRFIKSEFDGMLPAPYTESENGTQIIHAHFNDKNEGNSSTLFNINKCHFLLDLDQGKESNLEPNYAKQTEKWKIVKTLPFLKVESSHPFFRAFYIPFLSHKYLEYGNFNLLQSSKVK
;
A
#
# COMPACT_ATOMS: atom_id res chain seq x y z
N MET A 1 7.09 -4.64 -1.12
CA MET A 1 6.07 -4.70 -2.19
C MET A 1 4.99 -5.78 -2.01
N PHE A 2 5.19 -6.82 -1.18
CA PHE A 2 4.20 -7.91 -1.01
C PHE A 2 2.74 -7.46 -0.80
N ILE A 3 2.50 -6.52 0.12
CA ILE A 3 1.15 -5.97 0.39
C ILE A 3 0.71 -5.03 -0.75
N SER A 4 1.58 -4.11 -1.17
CA SER A 4 1.21 -3.09 -2.17
C SER A 4 0.83 -3.68 -3.51
N SER A 5 1.36 -4.85 -3.88
CA SER A 5 1.04 -5.54 -5.13
C SER A 5 -0.31 -6.26 -5.13
N THR A 6 -0.82 -6.64 -3.96
CA THR A 6 -2.08 -7.40 -3.83
C THR A 6 -3.22 -6.55 -3.30
N ALA A 7 -2.93 -5.35 -2.80
CA ALA A 7 -3.95 -4.43 -2.32
C ALA A 7 -4.80 -3.89 -3.47
N TYR A 8 -6.12 -4.05 -3.36
CA TYR A 8 -7.09 -3.46 -4.27
C TYR A 8 -7.36 -2.00 -3.89
N LEU A 9 -6.36 -1.15 -4.11
CA LEU A 9 -6.38 0.27 -3.73
C LEU A 9 -6.04 1.18 -4.92
N PRO A 10 -6.60 2.40 -4.97
CA PRO A 10 -6.23 3.42 -5.94
C PRO A 10 -4.72 3.70 -6.00
N SER A 11 -4.03 3.66 -4.86
CA SER A 11 -2.59 3.88 -4.79
C SER A 11 -1.76 2.73 -5.37
N SER A 12 -2.23 1.49 -5.26
CA SER A 12 -1.64 0.33 -5.94
C SER A 12 -1.84 0.41 -7.44
N TYR A 13 -3.03 0.84 -7.89
CA TYR A 13 -3.27 1.10 -9.32
C TYR A 13 -2.37 2.21 -9.87
N ALA A 14 -2.23 3.31 -9.12
CA ALA A 14 -1.31 4.40 -9.44
C ALA A 14 0.16 3.94 -9.48
N MET A 15 0.57 3.03 -8.60
CA MET A 15 1.90 2.41 -8.62
C MET A 15 2.19 1.68 -9.94
N TYR A 16 1.27 0.83 -10.39
CA TYR A 16 1.45 0.07 -11.63
C TYR A 16 1.45 0.96 -12.87
N THR A 17 0.49 1.89 -12.96
CA THR A 17 0.40 2.82 -14.09
C THR A 17 1.59 3.77 -14.14
N PHE A 18 2.07 4.26 -12.99
CA PHE A 18 3.27 5.07 -12.96
C PHE A 18 4.54 4.28 -13.33
N ALA A 19 4.68 3.03 -12.90
CA ALA A 19 5.77 2.17 -13.36
C ALA A 19 5.75 2.00 -14.89
N ALA A 20 4.58 1.82 -15.48
CA ALA A 20 4.41 1.77 -16.94
C ALA A 20 4.73 3.11 -17.61
N ALA A 21 4.36 4.24 -16.99
CA ALA A 21 4.70 5.59 -17.46
C ALA A 21 6.22 5.81 -17.48
N CYS A 22 6.94 5.42 -16.42
CA CYS A 22 8.40 5.47 -16.38
C CYS A 22 9.04 4.59 -17.46
N ALA A 23 8.54 3.37 -17.65
CA ALA A 23 9.06 2.47 -18.69
C ALA A 23 8.87 3.05 -20.10
N ALA A 24 7.71 3.63 -20.39
CA ALA A 24 7.43 4.31 -21.65
C ALA A 24 8.33 5.56 -21.82
N TRP A 25 8.50 6.34 -20.77
CA TRP A 25 9.33 7.54 -20.76
C TRP A 25 10.80 7.22 -21.03
N TRP A 26 11.38 6.21 -20.39
CA TRP A 26 12.77 5.81 -20.64
C TRP A 26 13.00 5.23 -22.04
N GLN A 27 11.96 4.68 -22.66
CA GLN A 27 11.98 4.29 -24.08
C GLN A 27 11.66 5.45 -25.03
N GLN A 28 11.53 6.68 -24.52
CA GLN A 28 11.14 7.88 -25.28
C GLN A 28 9.79 7.75 -26.01
N LYS A 29 8.92 6.83 -25.55
CA LYS A 29 7.54 6.67 -26.02
C LYS A 29 6.62 7.62 -25.26
N TYR A 30 6.83 8.92 -25.46
CA TYR A 30 6.12 10.00 -24.77
C TYR A 30 4.58 9.93 -24.82
N PRO A 31 3.93 9.57 -25.95
CA PRO A 31 2.47 9.40 -26.00
C PRO A 31 1.95 8.43 -24.94
N LEU A 32 2.66 7.31 -24.80
CA LEU A 32 2.30 6.25 -23.87
C LEU A 32 2.61 6.66 -22.41
N ALA A 33 3.69 7.41 -22.19
CA ALA A 33 4.04 7.95 -20.87
C ALA A 33 2.96 8.93 -20.35
N ILE A 34 2.47 9.83 -21.22
CA ILE A 34 1.35 10.73 -20.91
C ILE A 34 0.09 9.93 -20.63
N PHE A 35 -0.24 8.96 -21.49
CA PHE A 35 -1.44 8.14 -21.34
C PHE A 35 -1.46 7.38 -20.02
N PHE A 36 -0.37 6.72 -19.63
CA PHE A 36 -0.30 6.00 -18.37
C PHE A 36 -0.32 6.92 -17.14
N THR A 37 0.26 8.12 -17.24
CA THR A 37 0.16 9.13 -16.18
C THR A 37 -1.28 9.63 -16.04
N ALA A 38 -1.97 9.88 -17.15
CA ALA A 38 -3.38 10.25 -17.17
C ALA A 38 -4.24 9.11 -16.59
N LEU A 39 -3.97 7.86 -16.93
CA LEU A 39 -4.67 6.70 -16.41
C LEU A 39 -4.50 6.58 -14.87
N GLY A 40 -3.27 6.72 -14.37
CA GLY A 40 -2.97 6.68 -12.94
C GLY A 40 -3.59 7.84 -12.15
N SER A 41 -3.60 9.05 -12.73
CA SER A 41 -4.14 10.24 -12.06
C SER A 41 -5.65 10.37 -12.15
N LEU A 42 -6.24 10.12 -13.31
CA LEU A 42 -7.68 10.29 -13.52
C LEU A 42 -8.48 9.10 -13.01
N LEU A 43 -8.06 7.86 -13.31
CA LEU A 43 -8.82 6.66 -12.91
C LEU A 43 -8.38 6.12 -11.55
N GLY A 44 -7.09 6.21 -11.24
CA GLY A 44 -6.54 5.78 -9.96
C GLY A 44 -6.72 6.83 -8.87
N TRP A 45 -5.75 7.73 -8.77
CA TRP A 45 -5.67 8.70 -7.70
C TRP A 45 -5.17 10.05 -8.20
N PRO A 46 -5.97 11.14 -8.12
CA PRO A 46 -5.64 12.44 -8.73
C PRO A 46 -4.27 12.99 -8.35
N PHE A 47 -3.82 12.78 -7.11
CA PHE A 47 -2.53 13.28 -6.66
C PHE A 47 -1.35 12.63 -7.39
N ALA A 48 -1.51 11.43 -7.96
CA ALA A 48 -0.50 10.78 -8.78
C ALA A 48 -0.09 11.60 -10.01
N ALA A 49 -0.87 12.61 -10.42
CA ALA A 49 -0.48 13.58 -11.46
C ALA A 49 0.87 14.26 -11.16
N LEU A 50 1.21 14.45 -9.87
CA LEU A 50 2.48 15.01 -9.44
C LEU A 50 3.68 14.20 -9.96
N LEU A 51 3.55 12.87 -10.05
CA LEU A 51 4.60 11.99 -10.54
C LEU A 51 4.89 12.19 -12.03
N GLY A 52 3.93 12.73 -12.78
CA GLY A 52 4.08 13.10 -14.18
C GLY A 52 4.82 14.42 -14.42
N VAL A 53 5.05 15.23 -13.39
CA VAL A 53 5.70 16.55 -13.54
C VAL A 53 7.10 16.45 -14.16
N PRO A 54 7.98 15.52 -13.76
CA PRO A 54 9.29 15.36 -14.42
C PRO A 54 9.19 14.91 -15.89
N ILE A 55 8.17 14.12 -16.25
CA ILE A 55 7.90 13.72 -17.65
C ILE A 55 7.50 14.96 -18.45
N ALA A 56 6.59 15.77 -17.92
CA ALA A 56 6.17 17.03 -18.54
C ALA A 56 7.35 18.01 -18.68
N PHE A 57 8.21 18.11 -17.65
CA PHE A 57 9.41 18.93 -17.68
C PHE A 57 10.38 18.48 -18.79
N ASP A 58 10.63 17.18 -18.91
CA ASP A 58 11.46 16.63 -19.99
C ASP A 58 10.90 16.98 -21.37
N MET A 59 9.60 16.73 -21.60
CA MET A 59 8.97 17.00 -22.90
C MET A 59 8.96 18.49 -23.26
N LEU A 60 8.57 19.35 -22.32
CA LEU A 60 8.38 20.78 -22.57
C LEU A 60 9.71 21.52 -22.63
N TYR A 61 10.62 21.27 -21.67
CA TYR A 61 11.85 22.04 -21.52
C TYR A 61 13.05 21.39 -22.21
N CYS A 62 13.30 20.10 -21.99
CA CYS A 62 14.46 19.41 -22.55
C CYS A 62 14.28 19.10 -24.04
N GLN A 63 13.12 18.55 -24.43
CA GLN A 63 12.84 18.10 -25.80
C GLN A 63 12.08 19.13 -26.64
N LYS A 64 11.46 20.14 -26.02
CA LYS A 64 10.66 21.19 -26.69
C LYS A 64 9.46 20.65 -27.51
N MET A 65 8.88 19.54 -27.08
CA MET A 65 7.75 18.84 -27.73
C MET A 65 6.37 19.36 -27.27
N TYR A 66 6.13 20.67 -27.38
CA TYR A 66 4.92 21.31 -26.87
C TYR A 66 3.63 20.81 -27.53
N LYS A 67 3.65 20.68 -28.87
CA LYS A 67 2.48 20.24 -29.65
C LYS A 67 2.08 18.82 -29.29
N ASP A 68 3.06 17.91 -29.25
CA ASP A 68 2.84 16.51 -28.90
C ASP A 68 2.33 16.39 -27.46
N PHE A 69 2.93 17.13 -26.52
CA PHE A 69 2.46 17.13 -25.13
C PHE A 69 0.98 17.52 -25.04
N ILE A 70 0.58 18.66 -25.63
CA ILE A 70 -0.80 19.13 -25.58
C ILE A 70 -1.74 18.15 -26.28
N GLN A 71 -1.39 17.68 -27.47
CA GLN A 71 -2.21 16.75 -28.24
C GLN A 71 -2.45 15.45 -27.47
N TRP A 72 -1.39 14.82 -26.96
CA TRP A 72 -1.52 13.55 -26.23
C TRP A 72 -2.14 13.71 -24.84
N SER A 73 -1.95 14.86 -24.17
CA SER A 73 -2.67 15.17 -22.93
C SER A 73 -4.17 15.31 -23.15
N VAL A 74 -4.60 16.02 -24.21
CA VAL A 74 -6.02 16.16 -24.55
C VAL A 74 -6.62 14.81 -24.95
N ILE A 75 -5.96 14.05 -25.81
CA ILE A 75 -6.41 12.71 -26.21
C ILE A 75 -6.57 11.80 -24.99
N SER A 76 -5.57 11.78 -24.10
CA SER A 76 -5.60 10.95 -22.89
C SER A 76 -6.69 11.40 -21.92
N ALA A 77 -6.86 12.71 -21.74
CA ALA A 77 -7.91 13.26 -20.91
C ALA A 77 -9.29 12.87 -21.45
N VAL A 78 -9.59 13.07 -22.73
CA VAL A 78 -10.89 12.71 -23.32
C VAL A 78 -11.14 11.20 -23.24
N THR A 79 -10.13 10.39 -23.57
CA THR A 79 -10.26 8.93 -23.61
C THR A 79 -10.48 8.31 -22.24
N VAL A 80 -9.88 8.87 -21.18
CA VAL A 80 -10.01 8.36 -19.81
C VAL A 80 -11.15 9.04 -19.05
N LEU A 81 -11.18 10.38 -19.04
CA LEU A 81 -12.17 11.17 -18.30
C LEU A 81 -13.57 11.04 -18.89
N GLY A 82 -13.71 10.95 -20.22
CA GLY A 82 -15.01 10.88 -20.89
C GLY A 82 -15.85 9.68 -20.45
N PRO A 83 -15.36 8.43 -20.64
CA PRO A 83 -16.06 7.23 -20.17
C PRO A 83 -16.27 7.22 -18.66
N MET A 84 -15.29 7.66 -17.88
CA MET A 84 -15.39 7.71 -16.41
C MET A 84 -16.52 8.65 -15.96
N VAL A 85 -16.58 9.89 -16.48
CA VAL A 85 -17.65 10.83 -16.13
C VAL A 85 -19.01 10.30 -16.59
N ALA A 86 -19.10 9.65 -17.76
CA ALA A 86 -20.35 9.05 -18.22
C ALA A 86 -20.83 7.91 -17.31
N ILE A 87 -19.93 7.02 -16.90
CA ILE A 87 -20.23 5.89 -16.00
C ILE A 87 -20.60 6.41 -14.60
N ASP A 88 -19.74 7.24 -14.00
CA ASP A 88 -19.96 7.80 -12.67
C ASP A 88 -21.27 8.59 -12.63
N SER A 89 -21.53 9.43 -13.62
CA SER A 89 -22.76 10.24 -13.64
C SER A 89 -24.03 9.39 -13.78
N LYS A 90 -23.95 8.25 -14.50
CA LYS A 90 -25.05 7.30 -14.60
C LYS A 90 -25.34 6.63 -13.26
N TYR A 91 -24.31 6.15 -12.55
CA TYR A 91 -24.49 5.44 -11.27
C TYR A 91 -24.80 6.38 -10.11
N PHE A 92 -24.23 7.58 -10.07
CA PHE A 92 -24.54 8.57 -9.04
C PHE A 92 -25.81 9.38 -9.31
N GLY A 93 -26.39 9.27 -10.52
CA GLY A 93 -27.60 10.01 -10.92
C GLY A 93 -27.40 11.52 -11.06
N LYS A 94 -26.15 12.00 -11.05
CA LYS A 94 -25.78 13.42 -11.17
C LYS A 94 -24.43 13.56 -11.85
N LEU A 95 -24.20 14.68 -12.54
CA LEU A 95 -22.91 14.96 -13.17
C LEU A 95 -21.79 14.88 -12.13
N THR A 96 -20.93 13.87 -12.27
CA THR A 96 -19.88 13.55 -11.30
C THR A 96 -18.54 13.47 -12.00
N ILE A 97 -17.62 14.33 -11.57
CA ILE A 97 -16.21 14.28 -11.96
C ILE A 97 -15.43 13.85 -10.72
N ALA A 98 -15.25 12.54 -10.53
CA ALA A 98 -14.71 12.00 -9.29
C ALA A 98 -13.32 12.57 -8.89
N PRO A 99 -12.32 12.67 -9.80
CA PRO A 99 -11.01 13.24 -9.44
C PRO A 99 -11.09 14.70 -9.00
N TRP A 100 -11.95 15.50 -9.63
CA TRP A 100 -12.17 16.88 -9.25
C TRP A 100 -12.80 16.99 -7.86
N ASN A 101 -13.81 16.17 -7.57
CA ASN A 101 -14.45 16.15 -6.25
C ASN A 101 -13.46 15.76 -5.14
N ILE A 102 -12.57 14.80 -5.40
CA ILE A 102 -11.52 14.38 -4.47
C ILE A 102 -10.54 15.52 -4.19
N VAL A 103 -10.07 16.23 -5.24
CA VAL A 103 -9.15 17.37 -5.08
C VAL A 103 -9.85 18.51 -4.35
N LYS A 104 -11.09 18.84 -4.72
CA LYS A 104 -11.90 19.88 -4.07
C LYS A 104 -12.04 19.61 -2.58
N TYR A 105 -12.37 18.38 -2.21
CA TYR A 105 -12.55 17.98 -0.81
C TYR A 105 -11.24 18.03 -0.02
N ASN A 106 -10.16 17.44 -0.53
CA ASN A 106 -8.92 17.28 0.24
C ASN A 106 -8.01 18.52 0.24
N VAL A 107 -8.10 19.38 -0.77
CA VAL A 107 -7.16 20.50 -0.95
C VAL A 107 -7.84 21.87 -0.81
N LEU A 108 -9.07 22.04 -1.32
CA LEU A 108 -9.67 23.35 -1.54
C LEU A 108 -10.79 23.74 -0.55
N GLY A 109 -11.19 22.88 0.39
CA GLY A 109 -12.18 23.30 1.39
C GLY A 109 -12.97 22.22 2.16
N GLY A 110 -12.56 20.95 2.15
CA GLY A 110 -13.15 19.95 3.07
C GLY A 110 -12.44 19.92 4.43
N ALA A 111 -12.92 19.06 5.33
CA ALA A 111 -12.30 18.79 6.64
C ALA A 111 -10.90 18.14 6.53
N GLY A 112 -10.49 17.76 5.33
CA GLY A 112 -9.16 17.26 5.00
C GLY A 112 -8.90 15.83 5.51
N PRO A 113 -7.74 15.26 5.15
CA PRO A 113 -7.38 13.89 5.52
C PRO A 113 -7.06 13.75 7.02
N GLU A 114 -6.90 14.85 7.75
CA GLU A 114 -6.56 14.87 9.18
C GLU A 114 -7.65 14.24 10.07
N LEU A 115 -8.89 14.13 9.57
CA LEU A 115 -10.00 13.45 10.23
C LEU A 115 -9.69 12.01 10.64
N TYR A 116 -8.75 11.35 9.95
CA TYR A 116 -8.39 9.96 10.18
C TYR A 116 -7.11 9.80 11.01
N GLY A 117 -6.65 10.87 11.66
CA GLY A 117 -5.49 10.87 12.55
C GLY A 117 -4.27 11.60 11.98
N LYS A 118 -3.26 11.80 12.81
CA LYS A 118 -1.98 12.44 12.46
C LYS A 118 -0.82 11.58 12.93
N GLU A 119 0.27 11.62 12.18
CA GLU A 119 1.47 10.84 12.48
C GLU A 119 2.72 11.73 12.38
N PRO A 120 3.75 11.47 13.19
CA PRO A 120 4.98 12.27 13.20
C PRO A 120 5.77 12.08 11.90
N PHE A 121 6.73 12.99 11.67
CA PHE A 121 7.62 12.93 10.50
C PHE A 121 8.38 11.59 10.39
N SER A 122 8.74 10.99 11.53
CA SER A 122 9.44 9.70 11.59
C SER A 122 8.66 8.53 11.00
N PHE A 123 7.33 8.66 10.83
CA PHE A 123 6.47 7.60 10.32
C PHE A 123 6.97 7.04 8.98
N TYR A 124 7.23 7.90 7.99
CA TYR A 124 7.67 7.43 6.67
C TYR A 124 9.11 6.93 6.65
N ILE A 125 9.97 7.42 7.55
CA ILE A 125 11.34 6.91 7.70
C ILE A 125 11.30 5.48 8.23
N VAL A 126 10.54 5.25 9.32
CA VAL A 126 10.38 3.93 9.93
C VAL A 126 9.66 2.98 8.98
N ASN A 127 8.55 3.41 8.37
CA ASN A 127 7.79 2.60 7.42
C ASN A 127 8.61 2.23 6.18
N GLY A 128 9.37 3.17 5.62
CA GLY A 128 10.26 2.94 4.50
C GLY A 128 11.36 1.93 4.83
N PHE A 129 12.00 2.07 6.00
CA PHE A 129 13.01 1.12 6.48
C PHE A 129 12.40 -0.26 6.74
N LEU A 130 11.21 -0.33 7.30
CA LEU A 130 10.51 -1.59 7.53
C LEU A 130 10.21 -2.32 6.21
N ASN A 131 9.86 -1.61 5.14
CA ASN A 131 9.50 -2.21 3.86
C ASN A 131 10.69 -2.50 2.93
N PHE A 132 11.72 -1.66 2.95
CA PHE A 132 12.86 -1.71 2.01
C PHE A 132 14.23 -1.81 2.70
N ASN A 133 14.29 -1.86 4.03
CA ASN A 133 15.51 -2.05 4.81
C ASN A 133 16.59 -0.99 4.48
N PHE A 134 17.83 -1.42 4.28
CA PHE A 134 18.92 -0.54 3.87
C PHE A 134 18.72 0.05 2.46
N VAL A 135 17.90 -0.57 1.59
CA VAL A 135 17.60 -0.03 0.25
C VAL A 135 16.85 1.30 0.35
N TRP A 136 16.02 1.47 1.38
CA TRP A 136 15.39 2.76 1.68
C TRP A 136 16.42 3.86 1.95
N VAL A 137 17.41 3.55 2.79
CA VAL A 137 18.49 4.49 3.14
C VAL A 137 19.31 4.85 1.90
N LEU A 138 19.65 3.86 1.08
CA LEU A 138 20.35 4.08 -0.18
C LEU A 138 19.54 4.89 -1.19
N ALA A 139 18.22 4.70 -1.24
CA ALA A 139 17.32 5.47 -2.10
C ALA A 139 17.30 6.95 -1.70
N LEU A 140 17.17 7.25 -0.40
CA LEU A 140 17.21 8.63 0.11
C LEU A 140 18.58 9.30 -0.11
N LEU A 141 19.68 8.54 0.01
CA LEU A 141 21.04 9.03 -0.23
C LEU A 141 21.43 9.09 -1.71
N SER A 142 20.57 8.61 -2.63
CA SER A 142 20.90 8.55 -4.06
C SER A 142 21.37 9.88 -4.68
N PRO A 143 20.89 11.08 -4.29
CA PRO A 143 21.42 12.34 -4.84
C PRO A 143 22.87 12.58 -4.43
N VAL A 144 23.21 12.29 -3.17
CA VAL A 144 24.57 12.42 -2.63
C VAL A 144 25.50 11.42 -3.29
N VAL A 145 25.05 10.17 -3.43
CA VAL A 145 25.80 9.09 -4.06
C VAL A 145 26.08 9.41 -5.54
N LEU A 146 25.08 9.92 -6.28
CA LEU A 146 25.25 10.37 -7.66
C LEU A 146 26.21 11.56 -7.78
N ALA A 147 26.13 12.54 -6.87
CA ALA A 147 27.07 13.66 -6.83
C ALA A 147 28.52 13.19 -6.60
N LEU A 148 28.73 12.27 -5.66
CA LEU A 148 30.03 11.63 -5.44
C LEU A 148 30.51 10.88 -6.69
N SER A 149 29.62 10.18 -7.39
CA SER A 149 29.96 9.54 -8.67
C SER A 149 30.44 10.54 -9.71
N HIS A 150 29.78 11.69 -9.84
CA HIS A 150 30.16 12.72 -10.80
C HIS A 150 31.53 13.35 -10.50
N ILE A 151 31.91 13.46 -9.23
CA ILE A 151 33.20 14.03 -8.80
C ILE A 151 34.31 12.98 -8.89
N LEU A 152 34.02 11.75 -8.48
CA LEU A 152 35.02 10.72 -8.26
C LEU A 152 35.13 9.73 -9.42
N VAL A 153 34.11 9.48 -10.21
CA VAL A 153 34.20 8.51 -11.31
C VAL A 153 34.51 9.28 -12.60
N PRO A 154 35.67 9.06 -13.24
CA PRO A 154 35.98 9.69 -14.52
C PRO A 154 34.90 9.35 -15.54
N ALA A 155 34.26 10.37 -16.12
CA ALA A 155 33.22 10.15 -17.11
C ALA A 155 33.83 9.55 -18.38
N ARG A 156 33.57 8.27 -18.63
CA ARG A 156 33.69 7.72 -19.99
C ARG A 156 32.45 8.17 -20.77
N ASN A 157 32.61 8.49 -22.05
CA ASN A 157 31.58 9.03 -22.96
C ASN A 157 30.15 8.62 -22.54
N ARG A 158 29.40 9.55 -21.94
CA ARG A 158 28.00 9.30 -21.60
C ARG A 158 27.24 9.15 -22.91
N ALA A 159 26.52 8.05 -23.08
CA ALA A 159 25.60 7.91 -24.19
C ALA A 159 24.60 9.07 -24.13
N THR A 160 24.61 9.93 -25.15
CA THR A 160 23.75 11.13 -25.28
C THR A 160 22.26 10.80 -25.35
N LEU A 161 21.90 9.54 -25.57
CA LEU A 161 20.52 9.07 -25.69
C LEU A 161 19.83 8.71 -24.36
N MET A 162 20.57 8.62 -23.25
CA MET A 162 20.00 8.16 -21.97
C MET A 162 19.54 9.33 -21.10
N LEU A 163 18.32 9.22 -20.58
CA LEU A 163 17.74 10.21 -19.67
C LEU A 163 18.64 10.38 -18.42
N PRO A 164 18.94 11.61 -17.97
CA PRO A 164 19.77 11.81 -16.78
C PRO A 164 19.17 11.11 -15.55
N HIS A 165 20.01 10.43 -14.76
CA HIS A 165 19.57 9.77 -13.52
C HIS A 165 18.86 10.71 -12.55
N THR A 166 19.28 11.98 -12.49
CA THR A 166 18.64 13.01 -11.66
C THR A 166 17.19 13.26 -12.05
N LEU A 167 16.92 13.32 -13.37
CA LEU A 167 15.57 13.55 -13.89
C LEU A 167 14.70 12.29 -13.71
N SER A 168 15.26 11.10 -13.94
CA SER A 168 14.56 9.83 -13.73
C SER A 168 14.16 9.60 -12.27
N LEU A 169 14.94 10.08 -11.29
CA LEU A 169 14.66 9.93 -9.86
C LEU A 169 13.84 11.08 -9.26
N ALA A 170 13.68 12.19 -9.98
CA ALA A 170 12.94 13.36 -9.52
C ALA A 170 11.50 13.04 -9.05
N PRO A 171 10.70 12.16 -9.69
CA PRO A 171 9.35 11.86 -9.24
C PRO A 171 9.28 11.36 -7.79
N MET A 172 10.25 10.54 -7.39
CA MET A 172 10.33 9.99 -6.03
C MET A 172 10.51 11.11 -5.00
N PHE A 173 11.46 12.01 -5.23
CA PHE A 173 11.76 13.10 -4.30
C PHE A 173 10.65 14.14 -4.24
N LEU A 174 10.06 14.49 -5.39
CA LEU A 174 8.89 15.38 -5.43
C LEU A 174 7.73 14.82 -4.60
N TRP A 175 7.45 13.53 -4.76
CA TRP A 175 6.43 12.84 -3.97
C TRP A 175 6.75 12.85 -2.47
N LEU A 176 7.99 12.50 -2.11
CA LEU A 176 8.40 12.45 -0.71
C LEU A 176 8.32 13.83 -0.04
N VAL A 177 8.70 14.90 -0.72
CA VAL A 177 8.57 16.27 -0.18
C VAL A 177 7.11 16.54 0.18
N VAL A 178 6.16 16.30 -0.72
CA VAL A 178 4.74 16.57 -0.45
C VAL A 178 4.22 15.75 0.74
N PHE A 179 4.44 14.42 0.73
CA PHE A 179 3.86 13.55 1.76
C PHE A 179 4.58 13.60 3.11
N LEU A 180 5.88 13.92 3.16
CA LEU A 180 6.60 14.08 4.42
C LEU A 180 6.07 15.27 5.24
N PHE A 181 5.71 16.37 4.57
CA PHE A 181 5.19 17.57 5.23
C PHE A 181 3.68 17.51 5.51
N GLN A 182 2.96 16.55 4.95
CA GLN A 182 1.54 16.36 5.24
C GLN A 182 1.33 15.78 6.65
N SER A 183 0.41 16.36 7.44
CA SER A 183 0.15 15.91 8.82
C SER A 183 -0.38 14.48 8.89
N HIS A 184 -1.35 14.15 8.04
CA HIS A 184 -1.92 12.81 7.93
C HIS A 184 -1.03 11.93 7.06
N LYS A 185 -0.68 10.75 7.56
CA LYS A 185 0.22 9.81 6.88
C LYS A 185 -0.36 8.42 6.94
N GLU A 186 -0.27 7.74 5.80
CA GLU A 186 -0.58 6.34 5.68
C GLU A 186 0.48 5.66 4.82
N GLU A 187 0.76 4.39 5.10
CA GLU A 187 1.68 3.59 4.31
C GLU A 187 1.27 3.56 2.83
N ARG A 188 -0.03 3.42 2.54
CA ARG A 188 -0.57 3.32 1.18
C ARG A 188 -0.30 4.55 0.31
N PHE A 189 -0.03 5.72 0.88
CA PHE A 189 0.30 6.92 0.11
C PHE A 189 1.67 6.85 -0.56
N LEU A 190 2.58 6.00 -0.07
CA LEU A 190 3.90 5.81 -0.69
C LEU A 190 3.90 4.72 -1.77
N PHE A 191 2.83 3.93 -1.91
CA PHE A 191 2.76 2.87 -2.93
C PHE A 191 3.13 3.35 -4.34
N PRO A 192 2.67 4.52 -4.82
CA PRO A 192 3.00 4.99 -6.17
C PRO A 192 4.50 5.07 -6.46
N ILE A 193 5.33 5.35 -5.45
CA ILE A 193 6.79 5.51 -5.61
C ILE A 193 7.60 4.29 -5.20
N TYR A 194 6.97 3.20 -4.74
CA TYR A 194 7.69 1.97 -4.37
C TYR A 194 8.62 1.44 -5.48
N PRO A 195 8.21 1.43 -6.77
CA PRO A 195 9.11 1.07 -7.87
C PRO A 195 10.33 2.01 -7.98
N MET A 196 10.16 3.30 -7.70
CA MET A 196 11.26 4.26 -7.75
C MET A 196 12.22 4.11 -6.57
N ILE A 197 11.74 3.69 -5.40
CA ILE A 197 12.61 3.35 -4.27
C ILE A 197 13.55 2.21 -4.66
N CYS A 198 13.02 1.16 -5.31
CA CYS A 198 13.83 0.06 -5.82
C CYS A 198 14.84 0.54 -6.88
N LEU A 199 14.43 1.40 -7.81
CA LEU A 199 15.31 1.97 -8.83
C LEU A 199 16.43 2.82 -8.20
N ALA A 200 16.08 3.75 -7.30
CA ALA A 200 17.02 4.61 -6.61
C ALA A 200 18.03 3.79 -5.78
N GLY A 201 17.54 2.77 -5.08
CA GLY A 201 18.38 1.82 -4.35
C GLY A 201 19.34 1.05 -5.27
N ALA A 202 18.85 0.55 -6.42
CA ALA A 202 19.68 -0.17 -7.39
C ALA A 202 20.77 0.74 -8.00
N ILE A 203 20.42 1.96 -8.38
CA ILE A 203 21.37 2.97 -8.87
C ILE A 203 22.41 3.28 -7.79
N SER A 204 22.00 3.45 -6.53
CA SER A 204 22.93 3.69 -5.43
C SER A 204 23.89 2.53 -5.20
N VAL A 205 23.43 1.27 -5.28
CA VAL A 205 24.30 0.08 -5.19
C VAL A 205 25.31 0.05 -6.35
N ASP A 206 24.87 0.29 -7.58
CA ASP A 206 25.75 0.33 -8.77
C ASP A 206 26.83 1.42 -8.65
N VAL A 207 26.45 2.61 -8.16
CA VAL A 207 27.41 3.68 -7.91
C VAL A 207 28.39 3.34 -6.79
N VAL A 208 27.91 2.75 -5.70
CA VAL A 208 28.77 2.27 -4.60
C VAL A 208 29.78 1.24 -5.11
N GLN A 209 29.37 0.32 -6.00
CA GLN A 209 30.28 -0.62 -6.66
C GLN A 209 31.38 0.10 -7.45
N LYS A 210 31.02 1.10 -8.25
CA LYS A 210 31.99 1.93 -9.00
C LYS A 210 32.97 2.67 -8.09
N LEU A 211 32.49 3.21 -6.96
CA LEU A 211 33.32 3.89 -5.98
C LEU A 211 34.29 2.93 -5.28
N ILE A 212 33.81 1.75 -4.85
CA ILE A 212 34.65 0.71 -4.25
C ILE A 212 35.71 0.24 -5.25
N PHE A 213 35.33 -0.02 -6.50
CA PHE A 213 36.28 -0.41 -7.54
C PHE A 213 37.40 0.64 -7.70
N ARG A 214 37.04 1.93 -7.75
CA ARG A 214 38.05 3.00 -7.82
C ARG A 214 38.97 3.01 -6.60
N LEU A 215 38.43 2.86 -5.40
CA LEU A 215 39.23 2.78 -4.17
C LEU A 215 40.21 1.60 -4.23
N LEU A 216 39.75 0.43 -4.68
CA LEU A 216 40.61 -0.75 -4.86
C LEU A 216 41.71 -0.53 -5.89
N CYS A 217 41.42 0.12 -7.04
CA CYS A 217 42.44 0.47 -8.02
C CYS A 217 43.50 1.45 -7.47
N LEU A 218 43.07 2.45 -6.68
CA LEU A 218 43.98 3.39 -6.03
C LEU A 218 44.90 2.71 -5.01
N LEU A 219 44.35 1.76 -4.23
CA LEU A 219 45.11 0.96 -3.26
C LEU A 219 46.08 0.00 -3.95
N SER A 220 45.67 -0.64 -5.06
CA SER A 220 46.51 -1.55 -5.84
C SER A 220 47.71 -0.82 -6.48
N THR A 221 47.53 0.45 -6.87
CA THR A 221 48.61 1.29 -7.42
C THR A 221 49.62 1.69 -6.34
N LYS A 222 49.17 1.89 -5.09
CA LYS A 222 50.01 2.22 -3.93
C LYS A 222 50.55 0.97 -3.24
N ARG A 223 51.28 0.10 -3.95
CA ARG A 223 52.26 -0.91 -3.45
C ARG A 223 52.04 -1.54 -2.05
N ILE A 224 50.79 -1.79 -1.64
CA ILE A 224 50.43 -2.45 -0.38
C ILE A 224 49.61 -3.69 -0.76
N GLY A 225 50.29 -4.83 -0.78
CA GLY A 225 49.76 -6.15 -0.45
C GLY A 225 48.62 -6.76 -1.28
N PHE A 226 48.94 -7.86 -1.96
CA PHE A 226 48.07 -9.01 -2.29
C PHE A 226 46.96 -8.89 -3.35
N ILE A 227 46.43 -7.71 -3.68
CA ILE A 227 45.32 -7.61 -4.65
C ILE A 227 45.79 -6.93 -5.96
N LYS A 228 46.06 -7.73 -7.00
CA LYS A 228 46.32 -7.26 -8.38
C LYS A 228 44.99 -7.06 -9.10
N ILE A 229 44.47 -5.83 -9.15
CA ILE A 229 43.31 -5.49 -9.98
C ILE A 229 43.81 -4.76 -11.22
N SER A 230 43.42 -5.25 -12.39
CA SER A 230 43.73 -4.56 -13.64
C SER A 230 42.84 -3.31 -13.77
N PRO A 231 43.38 -2.11 -14.00
CA PRO A 231 42.56 -0.91 -14.22
C PRO A 231 41.74 -0.98 -15.53
N SER A 232 41.98 -1.99 -16.38
CA SER A 232 41.23 -2.23 -17.61
C SER A 232 40.01 -3.15 -17.44
N SER A 233 39.85 -3.84 -16.31
CA SER A 233 38.71 -4.73 -16.08
C SER A 233 37.43 -3.94 -15.82
N HIS A 234 36.28 -4.54 -16.13
CA HIS A 234 35.00 -3.92 -15.80
C HIS A 234 34.80 -3.95 -14.29
N TYR A 235 34.20 -2.90 -13.70
CA TYR A 235 34.04 -2.82 -12.24
C TYR A 235 33.26 -4.01 -11.66
N LEU A 236 32.34 -4.59 -12.44
CA LEU A 236 31.56 -5.76 -12.04
C LEU A 236 32.45 -6.98 -11.76
N ASP A 237 33.54 -7.19 -12.49
CA ASP A 237 34.38 -8.38 -12.34
C ASP A 237 34.99 -8.47 -10.94
N SER A 238 35.34 -7.32 -10.35
CA SER A 238 35.93 -7.25 -9.01
C SER A 238 34.91 -6.96 -7.89
N THR A 239 33.76 -6.36 -8.21
CA THR A 239 32.80 -5.88 -7.19
C THR A 239 31.42 -6.55 -7.26
N ALA A 240 31.25 -7.60 -8.07
CA ALA A 240 29.99 -8.35 -8.14
C ALA A 240 29.52 -8.85 -6.76
N PHE A 241 30.44 -9.19 -5.86
CA PHE A 241 30.12 -9.64 -4.50
C PHE A 241 29.25 -8.62 -3.72
N VAL A 242 29.41 -7.31 -3.98
CA VAL A 242 28.61 -6.25 -3.33
C VAL A 242 27.15 -6.33 -3.76
N MET A 243 26.91 -6.52 -5.07
CA MET A 243 25.57 -6.68 -5.62
C MET A 243 24.92 -7.97 -5.09
N PHE A 244 25.64 -9.09 -5.13
CA PHE A 244 25.14 -10.37 -4.60
C PHE A 244 24.83 -10.26 -3.10
N ALA A 245 25.69 -9.62 -2.31
CA ALA A 245 25.44 -9.39 -0.89
C ALA A 245 24.21 -8.51 -0.67
N ALA A 246 24.08 -7.39 -1.39
CA ALA A 246 22.93 -6.49 -1.27
C ALA A 246 21.61 -7.20 -1.62
N VAL A 247 21.55 -7.90 -2.75
CA VAL A 247 20.35 -8.66 -3.17
C VAL A 247 20.02 -9.76 -2.17
N THR A 248 21.02 -10.51 -1.70
CA THR A 248 20.82 -11.61 -0.74
C THR A 248 20.31 -11.08 0.59
N ILE A 249 20.95 -10.07 1.17
CA ILE A 249 20.55 -9.48 2.45
C ILE A 249 19.14 -8.88 2.34
N CYS A 250 18.87 -8.12 1.28
CA CYS A 250 17.56 -7.52 1.07
C CYS A 250 16.46 -8.60 0.93
N SER A 251 16.75 -9.68 0.21
CA SER A 251 15.82 -10.79 0.01
C SER A 251 15.56 -11.55 1.31
N LEU A 252 16.60 -11.86 2.10
CA LEU A 252 16.46 -12.54 3.38
C LEU A 252 15.60 -11.73 4.37
N ILE A 253 15.88 -10.43 4.50
CA ILE A 253 15.10 -9.56 5.38
C ILE A 253 13.66 -9.40 4.85
N GLY A 254 13.49 -9.28 3.53
CA GLY A 254 12.18 -9.22 2.87
C GLY A 254 11.33 -10.47 3.13
N ILE A 255 11.90 -11.66 2.94
CA ILE A 255 11.23 -12.95 3.20
C ILE A 255 10.89 -13.08 4.69
N SER A 256 11.83 -12.72 5.57
CA SER A 256 11.60 -12.69 7.03
C SER A 256 10.40 -11.81 7.40
N ARG A 257 10.28 -10.62 6.80
CA ARG A 257 9.14 -9.73 7.01
C ARG A 257 7.84 -10.30 6.44
N ILE A 258 7.85 -10.84 5.21
CA ILE A 258 6.66 -11.45 4.61
C ILE A 258 6.14 -12.58 5.49
N PHE A 259 7.03 -13.45 5.96
CA PHE A 259 6.68 -14.54 6.86
C PHE A 259 6.12 -14.01 8.19
N SER A 260 6.71 -12.96 8.76
CA SER A 260 6.19 -12.31 9.98
C SER A 260 4.77 -11.79 9.77
N LEU A 261 4.54 -11.09 8.66
CA LEU A 261 3.22 -10.53 8.33
C LEU A 261 2.17 -11.63 8.15
N TYR A 262 2.51 -12.69 7.42
CA TYR A 262 1.62 -13.83 7.25
C TYR A 262 1.32 -14.50 8.60
N LYS A 263 2.36 -14.93 9.32
CA LYS A 263 2.21 -15.68 10.58
C LYS A 263 1.44 -14.90 11.65
N ASN A 264 1.65 -13.60 11.75
CA ASN A 264 1.06 -12.79 12.82
C ASN A 264 -0.35 -12.28 12.52
N TYR A 265 -0.74 -12.20 11.23
CA TYR A 265 -1.95 -11.48 10.81
C TYR A 265 -2.86 -12.24 9.83
N HIS A 266 -2.63 -13.53 9.55
CA HIS A 266 -3.47 -14.31 8.62
C HIS A 266 -4.89 -14.62 9.14
N ALA A 267 -5.12 -14.57 10.46
CA ALA A 267 -6.34 -15.09 11.07
C ALA A 267 -7.67 -14.52 10.50
N PRO A 268 -7.82 -13.21 10.24
CA PRO A 268 -9.09 -12.67 9.72
C PRO A 268 -9.49 -13.24 8.35
N LEU A 269 -8.50 -13.49 7.49
CA LEU A 269 -8.74 -14.10 6.18
C LEU A 269 -9.18 -15.56 6.35
N ASP A 270 -8.42 -16.35 7.11
CA ASP A 270 -8.66 -17.78 7.30
C ASP A 270 -9.99 -18.07 8.02
N LEU A 271 -10.36 -17.25 9.01
CA LEU A 271 -11.66 -17.40 9.69
C LEU A 271 -12.83 -17.03 8.77
N THR A 272 -12.68 -16.02 7.93
CA THR A 272 -13.72 -15.68 6.96
C THR A 272 -13.85 -16.78 5.91
N MET A 273 -12.73 -17.34 5.45
CA MET A 273 -12.73 -18.47 4.52
C MET A 273 -13.41 -19.73 5.09
N GLU A 274 -13.31 -19.96 6.41
CA GLU A 274 -13.98 -21.06 7.09
C GLU A 274 -15.51 -21.02 6.92
N LEU A 275 -16.10 -19.83 6.77
CA LEU A 275 -17.54 -19.67 6.56
C LEU A 275 -18.04 -20.37 5.28
N ASN A 276 -17.17 -20.53 4.28
CA ASN A 276 -17.51 -21.19 3.02
C ASN A 276 -17.82 -22.69 3.16
N ARG A 277 -17.51 -23.31 4.29
CA ARG A 277 -17.83 -24.73 4.56
C ARG A 277 -19.31 -24.93 4.90
N PHE A 278 -19.95 -23.94 5.51
CA PHE A 278 -21.31 -24.11 6.05
C PHE A 278 -22.40 -24.35 5.01
N PRO A 279 -22.41 -23.66 3.86
CA PRO A 279 -23.37 -23.98 2.78
C PRO A 279 -23.12 -25.36 2.18
N LEU A 280 -21.85 -25.78 2.07
CA LEU A 280 -21.48 -27.09 1.50
C LEU A 280 -21.93 -28.26 2.38
N GLU A 281 -21.93 -28.06 3.70
CA GLU A 281 -22.40 -29.05 4.67
C GLU A 281 -23.93 -29.12 4.80
N GLY A 282 -24.68 -28.29 4.05
CA GLY A 282 -26.15 -28.24 4.11
C GLY A 282 -26.71 -27.75 5.44
N LYS A 283 -25.88 -27.10 6.27
CA LYS A 283 -26.27 -26.62 7.61
C LYS A 283 -27.20 -25.40 7.55
N PHE A 284 -27.17 -24.66 6.44
CA PHE A 284 -28.04 -23.53 6.19
C PHE A 284 -28.73 -23.72 4.83
N PRO A 285 -30.06 -23.59 4.75
CA PRO A 285 -30.76 -23.55 3.47
C PRO A 285 -30.19 -22.42 2.60
N ASN A 286 -30.10 -22.63 1.29
CA ASN A 286 -29.52 -21.62 0.39
C ASN A 286 -30.27 -20.28 0.42
N GLU A 287 -31.53 -20.25 0.86
CA GLU A 287 -32.37 -19.06 0.91
C GLU A 287 -32.29 -18.29 2.24
N SER A 288 -31.62 -18.81 3.28
CA SER A 288 -31.57 -18.14 4.56
C SER A 288 -30.60 -16.95 4.56
N GLN A 289 -31.07 -15.81 5.07
CA GLN A 289 -30.25 -14.61 5.25
C GLN A 289 -29.36 -14.75 6.49
N VAL A 290 -28.06 -14.96 6.26
CA VAL A 290 -27.08 -15.18 7.33
C VAL A 290 -26.35 -13.88 7.62
N ASN A 291 -26.34 -13.46 8.89
CA ASN A 291 -25.67 -12.23 9.32
C ASN A 291 -24.34 -12.56 10.02
N VAL A 292 -23.24 -12.08 9.44
CA VAL A 292 -21.88 -12.14 10.00
C VAL A 292 -21.57 -10.80 10.62
N CYS A 293 -21.44 -10.78 11.94
CA CYS A 293 -21.27 -9.56 12.70
C CYS A 293 -19.79 -9.28 13.00
N LEU A 294 -19.44 -8.00 12.96
CA LEU A 294 -18.13 -7.45 13.27
C LEU A 294 -18.28 -6.36 14.33
N GLY A 295 -17.41 -6.36 15.33
CA GLY A 295 -17.34 -5.32 16.36
C GLY A 295 -16.05 -4.50 16.21
N LYS A 296 -15.23 -4.52 17.27
CA LYS A 296 -13.97 -3.75 17.37
C LYS A 296 -12.93 -4.02 16.28
N ASP A 297 -12.94 -5.20 15.66
CA ASP A 297 -11.99 -5.59 14.61
C ASP A 297 -12.55 -5.47 13.18
N TRP A 298 -13.59 -4.66 12.99
CA TRP A 298 -14.26 -4.50 11.68
C TRP A 298 -13.30 -4.15 10.54
N TYR A 299 -12.26 -3.34 10.80
CA TYR A 299 -11.27 -2.91 9.81
C TYR A 299 -10.30 -4.02 9.37
N ARG A 300 -10.33 -5.19 10.03
CA ARG A 300 -9.55 -6.37 9.67
C ARG A 300 -10.29 -7.32 8.73
N PHE A 301 -11.56 -7.07 8.48
CA PHE A 301 -12.37 -7.90 7.61
C PHE A 301 -11.87 -7.80 6.15
N PRO A 302 -11.56 -8.94 5.49
CA PRO A 302 -10.92 -8.93 4.18
C PRO A 302 -11.85 -8.49 3.03
N GLY A 303 -13.16 -8.45 3.25
CA GLY A 303 -14.17 -8.01 2.29
C GLY A 303 -15.29 -9.02 2.08
N SER A 304 -16.44 -8.55 1.59
CA SER A 304 -17.62 -9.39 1.35
C SER A 304 -17.40 -10.44 0.24
N PHE A 305 -16.38 -10.27 -0.60
CA PHE A 305 -15.97 -11.25 -1.60
C PHE A 305 -15.54 -12.60 -1.01
N PHE A 306 -15.20 -12.64 0.28
CA PHE A 306 -14.81 -13.87 0.98
C PHE A 306 -16.00 -14.57 1.66
N LEU A 307 -17.21 -14.01 1.56
CA LEU A 307 -18.43 -14.64 2.05
C LEU A 307 -18.97 -15.65 1.03
N PRO A 308 -19.73 -16.66 1.50
CA PRO A 308 -20.08 -17.79 0.64
C PRO A 308 -21.03 -17.49 -0.52
N ASN A 309 -22.02 -16.62 -0.30
CA ASN A 309 -22.98 -16.20 -1.33
C ASN A 309 -23.64 -14.86 -0.94
N THR A 310 -24.55 -14.38 -1.79
CA THR A 310 -25.24 -13.09 -1.65
C THR A 310 -26.19 -13.00 -0.45
N ASN A 311 -26.57 -14.13 0.16
CA ASN A 311 -27.45 -14.16 1.33
C ASN A 311 -26.65 -14.02 2.65
N TRP A 312 -25.33 -13.95 2.56
CA TRP A 312 -24.45 -13.70 3.71
C TRP A 312 -24.10 -12.22 3.78
N ASN A 313 -24.58 -11.58 4.83
CA ASN A 313 -24.48 -10.14 5.02
C ASN A 313 -23.51 -9.80 6.15
N VAL A 314 -22.63 -8.85 5.88
CA VAL A 314 -21.80 -8.23 6.91
C VAL A 314 -22.65 -7.22 7.69
N ARG A 315 -22.59 -7.29 9.02
CA ARG A 315 -23.26 -6.36 9.93
C ARG A 315 -22.29 -5.87 10.98
N PHE A 316 -22.49 -4.66 11.47
CA PHE A 316 -21.62 -4.07 12.50
C PHE A 316 -22.37 -3.98 13.82
N ILE A 317 -21.76 -4.42 14.91
CA ILE A 317 -22.32 -4.27 16.27
C ILE A 317 -21.67 -3.07 16.96
N LYS A 318 -22.34 -2.53 17.99
CA LYS A 318 -21.76 -1.44 18.78
C LYS A 318 -20.47 -1.91 19.44
N SER A 319 -19.43 -1.09 19.34
CA SER A 319 -18.15 -1.24 20.03
C SER A 319 -17.71 0.13 20.56
N GLU A 320 -16.52 0.24 21.15
CA GLU A 320 -15.93 1.52 21.58
C GLU A 320 -15.60 2.46 20.41
N PHE A 321 -15.74 1.99 19.17
CA PHE A 321 -15.61 2.85 18.00
C PHE A 321 -16.87 3.71 17.81
N ASP A 322 -16.66 5.03 17.81
CA ASP A 322 -17.71 6.05 17.63
C ASP A 322 -17.68 6.73 16.26
N GLY A 323 -16.79 6.28 15.37
CA GLY A 323 -16.70 6.81 14.01
C GLY A 323 -17.75 6.23 13.06
N MET A 324 -17.74 6.72 11.84
CA MET A 324 -18.64 6.27 10.79
C MET A 324 -18.27 4.85 10.31
N LEU A 325 -19.25 3.94 10.29
CA LEU A 325 -19.09 2.57 9.82
C LEU A 325 -19.64 2.41 8.40
N PRO A 326 -19.09 1.49 7.58
CA PRO A 326 -19.63 1.20 6.26
C PRO A 326 -21.08 0.68 6.32
N ALA A 327 -21.86 0.92 5.27
CA ALA A 327 -23.17 0.30 5.08
C ALA A 327 -23.30 -0.28 3.67
N PRO A 328 -24.10 -1.35 3.48
CA PRO A 328 -24.39 -1.85 2.15
C PRO A 328 -25.23 -0.85 1.35
N TYR A 329 -25.08 -0.88 0.02
CA TYR A 329 -26.01 -0.19 -0.86
C TYR A 329 -27.43 -0.76 -0.71
N THR A 330 -28.43 0.06 -0.98
CA THR A 330 -29.83 -0.39 -0.98
C THR A 330 -30.07 -1.33 -2.17
N GLU A 331 -30.84 -2.40 -1.98
CA GLU A 331 -31.13 -3.42 -3.02
C GLU A 331 -32.06 -2.93 -4.15
N SER A 332 -32.54 -1.69 -4.09
CA SER A 332 -33.36 -1.06 -5.15
C SER A 332 -32.54 -0.78 -6.41
N GLU A 333 -33.18 -0.70 -7.58
CA GLU A 333 -32.52 -0.35 -8.86
C GLU A 333 -31.72 0.96 -8.79
N ASN A 334 -32.20 1.94 -8.02
CA ASN A 334 -31.53 3.23 -7.80
C ASN A 334 -30.60 3.25 -6.58
N GLY A 335 -30.22 2.08 -6.04
CA GLY A 335 -29.48 1.97 -4.77
C GLY A 335 -28.15 2.74 -4.73
N THR A 336 -27.51 2.93 -5.89
CA THR A 336 -26.26 3.69 -6.05
C THR A 336 -26.46 5.21 -6.09
N GLN A 337 -27.69 5.67 -6.30
CA GLN A 337 -28.05 7.09 -6.39
C GLN A 337 -28.56 7.65 -5.05
N ILE A 338 -28.90 6.77 -4.09
CA ILE A 338 -29.46 7.16 -2.80
C ILE A 338 -28.37 7.70 -1.90
N ILE A 339 -28.51 8.96 -1.48
CA ILE A 339 -27.68 9.56 -0.45
C ILE A 339 -28.36 9.33 0.90
N HIS A 340 -27.73 8.52 1.75
CA HIS A 340 -28.25 8.23 3.07
C HIS A 340 -27.95 9.37 4.06
N ALA A 341 -28.98 9.85 4.78
CA ALA A 341 -28.86 10.93 5.76
C ALA A 341 -27.98 10.59 6.98
N HIS A 342 -27.68 9.31 7.20
CA HIS A 342 -26.84 8.87 8.30
C HIS A 342 -25.32 8.94 8.01
N PHE A 343 -24.92 9.33 6.79
CA PHE A 343 -23.52 9.60 6.45
C PHE A 343 -23.22 11.09 6.47
N ASN A 344 -22.00 11.44 6.87
CA ASN A 344 -21.53 12.82 7.00
C ASN A 344 -20.06 12.95 6.55
N ASP A 345 -19.59 14.18 6.39
CA ASP A 345 -18.23 14.54 5.99
C ASP A 345 -17.26 14.73 7.18
N LYS A 346 -17.66 14.32 8.39
CA LYS A 346 -16.91 14.49 9.65
C LYS A 346 -16.51 13.18 10.33
N ASN A 347 -16.81 12.04 9.70
CA ASN A 347 -16.58 10.70 10.27
C ASN A 347 -17.34 10.46 11.60
N GLU A 348 -18.48 11.13 11.81
CA GLU A 348 -19.32 10.92 12.99
C GLU A 348 -20.14 9.62 12.83
N GLY A 349 -20.14 8.77 13.86
CA GLY A 349 -20.91 7.52 13.86
C GLY A 349 -22.43 7.75 13.89
N ASN A 350 -23.18 6.76 13.40
CA ASN A 350 -24.64 6.78 13.43
C ASN A 350 -25.19 5.43 13.90
N SER A 351 -26.25 5.44 14.71
CA SER A 351 -26.87 4.21 15.22
C SER A 351 -27.57 3.39 14.13
N SER A 352 -27.96 4.00 13.01
CA SER A 352 -28.63 3.33 11.89
C SER A 352 -27.75 2.29 11.19
N THR A 353 -26.42 2.42 11.28
CA THR A 353 -25.47 1.44 10.71
C THR A 353 -25.20 0.28 11.67
N LEU A 354 -25.67 0.37 12.91
CA LEU A 354 -25.47 -0.65 13.93
C LEU A 354 -26.57 -1.71 13.86
N PHE A 355 -26.17 -2.95 14.13
CA PHE A 355 -27.02 -4.12 14.08
C PHE A 355 -27.14 -4.75 15.47
N ASN A 356 -28.30 -5.35 15.73
CA ASN A 356 -28.55 -6.01 17.01
C ASN A 356 -27.78 -7.34 17.08
N ILE A 357 -26.92 -7.45 18.10
CA ILE A 357 -26.10 -8.64 18.34
C ILE A 357 -26.92 -9.94 18.44
N ASN A 358 -28.14 -9.89 18.96
CA ASN A 358 -28.99 -11.08 19.10
C ASN A 358 -29.50 -11.64 17.77
N LYS A 359 -29.36 -10.88 16.66
CA LYS A 359 -29.72 -11.30 15.30
C LYS A 359 -28.51 -11.79 14.48
N CYS A 360 -27.33 -11.79 15.08
CA CYS A 360 -26.10 -12.27 14.47
C CYS A 360 -26.08 -13.80 14.47
N HIS A 361 -25.75 -14.40 13.33
CA HIS A 361 -25.55 -15.84 13.21
C HIS A 361 -24.09 -16.19 13.52
N PHE A 362 -23.17 -15.36 13.01
CA PHE A 362 -21.74 -15.46 13.27
C PHE A 362 -21.20 -14.15 13.83
N LEU A 363 -20.15 -14.24 14.64
CA LEU A 363 -19.41 -13.10 15.17
C LEU A 363 -17.91 -13.39 15.08
N LEU A 364 -17.17 -12.45 14.52
CA LEU A 364 -15.70 -12.45 14.53
C LEU A 364 -15.23 -11.50 15.63
N ASP A 365 -14.44 -12.01 16.57
CA ASP A 365 -13.95 -11.21 17.71
C ASP A 365 -12.51 -11.59 18.10
N LEU A 366 -11.68 -10.58 18.36
CA LEU A 366 -10.33 -10.77 18.89
C LEU A 366 -10.31 -10.67 20.42
N ASP A 367 -9.96 -11.76 21.08
CA ASP A 367 -9.69 -11.72 22.51
C ASP A 367 -8.25 -11.24 22.78
N GLN A 368 -8.11 -9.99 23.20
CA GLN A 368 -6.85 -9.41 23.66
C GLN A 368 -6.70 -9.43 25.18
N GLY A 369 -7.73 -9.82 25.94
CA GLY A 369 -7.78 -9.71 27.41
C GLY A 369 -8.17 -8.32 27.95
N LYS A 370 -8.60 -7.40 27.07
CA LYS A 370 -9.25 -6.14 27.45
C LYS A 370 -10.76 -6.31 27.28
N GLU A 371 -11.53 -6.01 28.31
CA GLU A 371 -12.98 -6.11 28.31
C GLU A 371 -13.58 -4.75 28.68
N SER A 372 -14.61 -4.34 27.96
CA SER A 372 -15.43 -3.18 28.31
C SER A 372 -16.92 -3.56 28.28
N ASN A 373 -17.78 -2.64 28.70
CA ASN A 373 -19.22 -2.85 28.62
C ASN A 373 -19.72 -3.03 27.17
N LEU A 374 -19.06 -2.38 26.20
CA LEU A 374 -19.39 -2.47 24.77
C LEU A 374 -18.62 -3.57 24.05
N GLU A 375 -17.46 -3.97 24.58
CA GLU A 375 -16.58 -4.99 24.00
C GLU A 375 -16.30 -6.10 25.03
N PRO A 376 -17.32 -6.86 25.47
CA PRO A 376 -17.13 -7.99 26.36
C PRO A 376 -16.43 -9.14 25.63
N ASN A 377 -15.82 -10.05 26.39
CA ASN A 377 -15.28 -11.27 25.81
C ASN A 377 -16.42 -12.23 25.40
N TYR A 378 -16.80 -12.18 24.13
CA TYR A 378 -17.90 -12.99 23.60
C TYR A 378 -17.61 -14.50 23.64
N ALA A 379 -16.34 -14.91 23.59
CA ALA A 379 -15.95 -16.31 23.66
C ALA A 379 -16.22 -16.93 25.05
N LYS A 380 -16.22 -16.13 26.12
CA LYS A 380 -16.60 -16.58 27.47
C LYS A 380 -18.11 -16.78 27.65
N GLN A 381 -18.95 -16.20 26.79
CA GLN A 381 -20.40 -16.27 26.87
C GLN A 381 -20.94 -17.55 26.21
N THR A 382 -20.61 -18.71 26.77
CA THR A 382 -20.92 -20.04 26.23
C THR A 382 -22.42 -20.31 26.05
N GLU A 383 -23.27 -19.64 26.83
CA GLU A 383 -24.74 -19.71 26.69
C GLU A 383 -25.25 -19.09 25.38
N LYS A 384 -24.53 -18.09 24.84
CA LYS A 384 -24.92 -17.36 23.62
C LYS A 384 -24.11 -17.78 22.40
N TRP A 385 -22.85 -18.10 22.60
CA TRP A 385 -21.88 -18.30 21.53
C TRP A 385 -21.18 -19.65 21.66
N LYS A 386 -21.11 -20.37 20.55
CA LYS A 386 -20.28 -21.54 20.36
C LYS A 386 -19.04 -21.16 19.56
N ILE A 387 -17.87 -21.50 20.07
CA ILE A 387 -16.61 -21.32 19.33
C ILE A 387 -16.55 -22.34 18.19
N VAL A 388 -16.50 -21.86 16.95
CA VAL A 388 -16.34 -22.70 15.75
C VAL A 388 -14.87 -22.97 15.50
N LYS A 389 -14.07 -21.89 15.50
CA LYS A 389 -12.64 -21.96 15.21
C LYS A 389 -11.92 -20.80 15.88
N THR A 390 -10.72 -21.06 16.37
CA THR A 390 -9.83 -20.08 16.97
C THR A 390 -8.49 -20.11 16.27
N LEU A 391 -7.96 -18.94 15.93
CA LEU A 391 -6.63 -18.77 15.36
C LEU A 391 -5.82 -17.76 16.17
N PRO A 392 -4.50 -17.94 16.30
CA PRO A 392 -3.66 -17.00 17.01
C PRO A 392 -3.55 -15.69 16.23
N PHE A 393 -3.55 -14.57 16.95
CA PHE A 393 -3.36 -13.24 16.37
C PHE A 393 -2.50 -12.37 17.28
N LEU A 394 -1.54 -11.65 16.73
CA LEU A 394 -0.51 -10.97 17.52
C LEU A 394 -1.08 -9.85 18.42
N LYS A 395 -0.69 -9.85 19.70
CA LYS A 395 -0.92 -8.72 20.63
C LYS A 395 0.18 -7.69 20.46
N VAL A 396 -0.15 -6.55 19.85
CA VAL A 396 0.83 -5.51 19.48
C VAL A 396 1.51 -4.90 20.70
N GLU A 397 0.76 -4.63 21.78
CA GLU A 397 1.25 -3.93 22.97
C GLU A 397 2.21 -4.78 23.81
N SER A 398 1.93 -6.09 23.94
CA SER A 398 2.76 -7.00 24.75
C SER A 398 3.95 -7.59 24.00
N SER A 399 4.03 -7.38 22.67
CA SER A 399 5.03 -8.03 21.82
C SER A 399 6.19 -7.10 21.47
N HIS A 400 7.41 -7.65 21.45
CA HIS A 400 8.60 -6.85 21.15
C HIS A 400 8.59 -6.29 19.70
N PRO A 401 8.81 -4.98 19.49
CA PRO A 401 8.66 -4.32 18.18
C PRO A 401 9.49 -4.92 17.04
N PHE A 402 10.71 -5.36 17.33
CA PHE A 402 11.59 -5.95 16.32
C PHE A 402 11.13 -7.35 15.87
N PHE A 403 10.75 -8.22 16.82
CA PHE A 403 10.38 -9.60 16.52
C PHE A 403 8.99 -9.71 15.89
N ARG A 404 8.13 -8.70 16.04
CA ARG A 404 6.87 -8.59 15.29
C ARG A 404 7.07 -8.08 13.86
N ALA A 405 8.11 -7.27 13.65
CA ALA A 405 8.44 -6.73 12.33
C ALA A 405 9.18 -7.74 11.45
N PHE A 406 10.10 -8.52 12.04
CA PHE A 406 10.93 -9.49 11.34
C PHE A 406 10.89 -10.85 12.05
N TYR A 407 10.67 -11.90 11.27
CA TYR A 407 10.69 -13.26 11.78
C TYR A 407 12.12 -13.81 11.87
N ILE A 408 12.50 -14.28 13.06
CA ILE A 408 13.74 -15.00 13.30
C ILE A 408 13.37 -16.40 13.77
N PRO A 409 13.77 -17.46 13.03
CA PRO A 409 13.50 -18.84 13.42
C PRO A 409 13.93 -19.12 14.86
N PHE A 410 13.10 -19.85 15.61
CA PHE A 410 13.32 -20.28 17.00
C PHE A 410 13.43 -19.17 18.07
N LEU A 411 13.57 -17.90 17.67
CA LEU A 411 13.74 -16.77 18.59
C LEU A 411 12.47 -15.93 18.70
N SER A 412 11.80 -15.60 17.59
CA SER A 412 10.64 -14.70 17.60
C SER A 412 9.54 -15.19 18.54
N HIS A 413 9.27 -16.50 18.62
CA HIS A 413 8.19 -17.03 19.46
C HIS A 413 8.39 -16.75 20.97
N LYS A 414 9.62 -16.48 21.43
CA LYS A 414 9.90 -16.17 22.85
C LYS A 414 9.52 -14.74 23.24
N TYR A 415 9.38 -13.84 22.26
CA TYR A 415 9.15 -12.40 22.47
C TYR A 415 7.83 -11.91 21.89
N LEU A 416 6.97 -12.83 21.44
CA LEU A 416 5.69 -12.52 20.82
C LEU A 416 4.58 -13.17 21.65
N GLU A 417 3.57 -12.36 21.97
CA GLU A 417 2.35 -12.82 22.62
C GLU A 417 1.19 -12.78 21.63
N TYR A 418 0.33 -13.79 21.69
CA TYR A 418 -0.82 -13.94 20.81
C TYR A 418 -2.12 -13.91 21.61
N GLY A 419 -3.13 -13.28 21.05
CA GLY A 419 -4.53 -13.38 21.44
C GLY A 419 -5.27 -14.39 20.58
N ASN A 420 -6.51 -14.68 20.95
CA ASN A 420 -7.35 -15.64 20.26
C ASN A 420 -8.32 -14.89 19.34
N PHE A 421 -8.15 -15.02 18.02
CA PHE A 421 -9.12 -14.54 17.05
C PHE A 421 -10.16 -15.65 16.84
N ASN A 422 -11.40 -15.37 17.23
CA ASN A 422 -12.44 -16.38 17.33
C ASN A 422 -13.51 -16.16 16.27
N LEU A 423 -13.89 -17.25 15.62
CA LEU A 423 -15.14 -17.36 14.87
C LEU A 423 -16.18 -17.99 15.79
N LEU A 424 -17.19 -17.22 16.13
CA LEU A 424 -18.27 -17.61 17.03
C LEU A 424 -19.56 -17.83 16.22
N GLN A 425 -20.31 -18.87 16.57
CA GLN A 425 -21.64 -19.15 16.05
C GLN A 425 -22.68 -18.96 17.15
N SER A 426 -23.81 -18.34 16.82
CA SER A 426 -24.91 -18.14 17.75
C SER A 426 -25.56 -19.47 18.14
N SER A 427 -25.80 -19.66 19.43
CA SER A 427 -26.54 -20.82 19.95
C SER A 427 -28.06 -20.65 19.81
N LYS A 428 -28.53 -19.40 19.67
CA LYS A 428 -29.96 -19.04 19.66
C LYS A 428 -30.54 -18.89 18.25
N VAL A 429 -29.72 -18.41 17.32
CA VAL A 429 -30.13 -18.16 15.93
C VAL A 429 -29.61 -19.33 15.09
N LYS A 430 -30.53 -20.20 14.65
CA LYS A 430 -30.22 -21.37 13.83
C LYS A 430 -30.52 -21.10 12.37
#